data_AF-A0A1A9BHW5-F1
#
_entry.id   AF-A0A1A9BHW5-F1
#
_cell.length_a   1.000
_cell.length_b   1.000
_cell.length_c   1.000
_cell.angle_alpha   90.00
_cell.angle_beta   90.00
_cell.angle_gamma   90.00
#
_symmetry.space_group_name_H-M   'P 1'
#
loop_
_entity.id
_entity.type
_entity.pdbx_description
1 polymer ?
#
loop_
_entity_poly.entity_id
_entity_poly.type
_entity_poly.pdbx_seq_one_letter_code
_entity_poly.pdbx_strand_id
1 'polypeptide(L)'
;MVEGSPLRADAQRNRARILDAAEAVFAEFGTRASTEEVARRAGLAIGTVFRHFPTKDDLLTAIMKRLLAQLVEDAGERDLFAFFGHAVAQAAAKKAAVDLLAGSGIDIRVPDALGHLSDAVGRLLTQAQDAGAVAASVRLPEVMALLASLCQGALHGGWDDHLQARTLAVVFAGLKGC
;
A
#
# COMPACT_ATOMS: atom_id res chain seq x y z
N MET A 1 -25.56 23.16 -5.82
CA MET A 1 -24.28 23.48 -5.16
C MET A 1 -24.36 22.89 -3.75
N VAL A 2 -23.69 21.76 -3.49
CA VAL A 2 -23.74 21.10 -2.18
C VAL A 2 -22.49 21.49 -1.42
N GLU A 3 -22.60 22.46 -0.51
CA GLU A 3 -21.55 22.73 0.49
C GLU A 3 -21.48 21.54 1.45
N GLY A 4 -20.39 20.79 1.40
CA GLY A 4 -20.09 19.80 2.42
C GLY A 4 -19.95 20.48 3.78
N SER A 5 -20.87 20.19 4.71
CA SER A 5 -20.89 20.77 6.07
C SER A 5 -19.49 20.78 6.71
N PRO A 6 -19.05 21.87 7.37
CA PRO A 6 -17.72 22.02 8.00
C PRO A 6 -17.32 20.82 8.87
N LEU A 7 -18.29 20.19 9.53
CA LEU A 7 -18.13 19.01 10.37
C LEU A 7 -17.64 17.78 9.60
N ARG A 8 -18.00 17.61 8.33
CA ARG A 8 -17.52 16.52 7.48
C ARG A 8 -16.06 16.75 7.07
N ALA A 9 -15.70 17.98 6.76
CA ALA A 9 -14.32 18.34 6.44
C ALA A 9 -13.40 18.16 7.65
N ASP A 10 -13.84 18.55 8.85
CA ASP A 10 -13.13 18.28 10.11
C ASP A 10 -12.98 16.78 10.41
N ALA A 11 -14.04 16.01 10.21
CA ALA A 11 -14.01 14.56 10.39
C ALA A 11 -13.02 13.88 9.43
N GLN A 12 -12.93 14.33 8.17
CA GLN A 12 -11.97 13.83 7.20
C GLN A 12 -10.52 14.22 7.57
N ARG A 13 -10.28 15.47 7.96
CA ARG A 13 -8.97 15.93 8.44
C ARG A 13 -8.51 15.15 9.66
N ASN A 14 -9.40 14.95 10.64
CA ASN A 14 -9.08 14.16 11.83
C ASN A 14 -8.80 12.71 11.47
N ARG A 15 -9.57 12.11 10.56
CA ARG A 15 -9.30 10.76 10.07
C ARG A 15 -7.92 10.65 9.42
N ALA A 16 -7.54 11.60 8.56
CA ALA A 16 -6.22 11.64 7.94
C ALA A 16 -5.09 11.76 9.00
N ARG A 17 -5.23 12.70 9.95
CA ARG A 17 -4.27 12.87 11.06
C ARG A 17 -4.10 11.59 11.90
N ILE A 18 -5.17 10.86 12.15
CA ILE A 18 -5.11 9.59 12.87
C ILE A 18 -4.32 8.57 12.06
N LEU A 19 -4.57 8.45 10.75
CA LEU A 19 -3.85 7.52 9.88
C LEU A 19 -2.36 7.88 9.77
N ASP A 20 -2.03 9.16 9.62
CA ASP A 20 -0.64 9.66 9.62
C ASP A 20 0.10 9.30 10.91
N ALA A 21 -0.53 9.59 12.05
CA ALA A 21 0.03 9.25 13.35
C ALA A 21 0.16 7.74 13.53
N ALA A 22 -0.83 6.97 13.07
CA ALA A 22 -0.83 5.52 13.19
C ALA A 22 0.30 4.90 12.38
N GLU A 23 0.49 5.30 11.12
CA GLU A 23 1.60 4.84 10.29
C GLU A 23 2.97 5.10 10.96
N ALA A 24 3.18 6.31 11.50
CA ALA A 24 4.41 6.66 12.19
C ALA A 24 4.63 5.87 13.49
N VAL A 25 3.58 5.73 14.32
CA VAL A 25 3.64 4.97 15.58
C VAL A 25 3.90 3.49 15.30
N PHE A 26 3.26 2.90 14.29
CA PHE A 26 3.47 1.50 13.93
C PHE A 26 4.86 1.26 13.34
N ALA A 27 5.39 2.21 12.55
CA ALA A 27 6.75 2.15 12.05
C ALA A 27 7.81 2.19 13.18
N GLU A 28 7.58 3.01 14.21
CA GLU A 28 8.53 3.20 15.31
C GLU A 28 8.44 2.11 16.40
N PHE A 29 7.22 1.73 16.79
CA PHE A 29 6.99 0.86 17.96
C PHE A 29 6.59 -0.57 17.60
N GLY A 30 6.27 -0.86 16.34
CA GLY A 30 5.88 -2.21 15.88
C GLY A 30 4.77 -2.82 16.75
N THR A 31 5.01 -4.01 17.30
CA THR A 31 4.07 -4.72 18.18
C THR A 31 3.76 -4.01 19.50
N ARG A 32 4.59 -3.06 19.92
CA ARG A 32 4.37 -2.25 21.14
C ARG A 32 3.49 -1.02 20.91
N ALA A 33 3.09 -0.76 19.66
CA ALA A 33 2.23 0.36 19.32
C ALA A 33 0.83 0.24 19.95
N SER A 34 0.34 1.35 20.50
CA SER A 34 -0.98 1.45 21.12
C SER A 34 -1.83 2.56 20.49
N THR A 35 -3.14 2.41 20.56
CA THR A 35 -4.10 3.42 20.09
C THR A 35 -4.01 4.73 20.88
N GLU A 36 -3.59 4.66 22.14
CA GLU A 36 -3.30 5.81 23.00
C GLU A 36 -2.13 6.62 22.46
N GLU A 37 -1.07 5.95 22.02
CA GLU A 37 0.10 6.61 21.43
C GLU A 37 -0.25 7.24 20.07
N VAL A 38 -1.09 6.58 19.27
CA VAL A 38 -1.66 7.16 18.05
C VAL A 38 -2.47 8.42 18.36
N ALA A 39 -3.35 8.39 19.36
CA ALA A 39 -4.13 9.55 19.76
C ALA A 39 -3.24 10.72 20.20
N ARG A 40 -2.24 10.42 21.03
CA ARG A 40 -1.25 11.40 21.52
C ARG A 40 -0.50 12.05 20.36
N ARG A 41 0.04 11.26 19.43
CA ARG A 41 0.79 11.77 18.28
C ARG A 41 -0.10 12.48 17.25
N ALA A 42 -1.35 12.04 17.10
CA ALA A 42 -2.35 12.74 16.29
C ALA A 42 -2.78 14.07 16.93
N GLY A 43 -2.51 14.31 18.22
CA GLY A 43 -2.99 15.46 18.97
C GLY A 43 -4.52 15.46 19.12
N LEU A 44 -5.10 14.27 19.32
CA LEU A 44 -6.55 14.05 19.45
C LEU A 44 -6.86 13.27 20.72
N ALA A 45 -8.07 13.43 21.25
CA ALA A 45 -8.54 12.62 22.36
C ALA A 45 -8.73 11.16 21.91
N ILE A 46 -8.43 10.20 22.80
CA ILE A 46 -8.59 8.77 22.50
C ILE A 46 -10.04 8.41 22.10
N GLY A 47 -11.04 9.06 22.70
CA GLY A 47 -12.44 8.89 22.32
C GLY A 47 -12.75 9.34 20.88
N THR A 48 -12.01 10.33 20.35
CA THR A 48 -12.11 10.72 18.94
C THR A 48 -11.55 9.63 18.02
N VAL A 49 -10.44 9.00 18.40
CA VAL A 49 -9.87 7.88 17.65
C VAL A 49 -10.84 6.72 17.58
N PHE A 50 -11.40 6.29 18.72
CA PHE A 50 -12.39 5.21 18.77
C PHE A 50 -13.69 5.53 18.03
N ARG A 51 -14.07 6.81 17.94
CA ARG A 51 -15.23 7.23 17.11
C ARG A 51 -14.96 7.04 15.61
N HIS A 52 -13.72 7.18 15.15
CA HIS A 52 -13.35 6.99 13.75
C HIS A 52 -12.96 5.55 13.42
N PHE A 53 -12.41 4.83 14.40
CA PHE A 53 -11.91 3.47 14.31
C PHE A 53 -12.28 2.74 15.61
N PRO A 54 -13.49 2.16 15.67
CA PRO A 54 -14.01 1.51 16.88
C PRO A 54 -13.09 0.41 17.41
N THR A 55 -12.38 -0.27 16.51
CA THR A 55 -11.43 -1.32 16.86
C THR A 55 -10.04 -1.06 16.29
N LYS A 56 -9.03 -1.73 16.85
CA LYS A 56 -7.68 -1.75 16.27
C LYS A 56 -7.71 -2.30 14.83
N ASP A 57 -8.56 -3.30 14.58
CA ASP A 57 -8.78 -3.92 13.27
C ASP A 57 -9.31 -2.91 12.24
N ASP A 58 -10.23 -2.03 12.64
CA ASP A 58 -10.74 -0.95 11.78
C ASP A 58 -9.64 0.05 11.41
N LEU A 59 -8.78 0.39 12.38
CA LEU A 59 -7.64 1.27 12.14
C LEU A 59 -6.63 0.62 11.19
N LEU A 60 -6.27 -0.63 11.45
CA LEU A 60 -5.33 -1.42 10.65
C LEU A 60 -5.84 -1.65 9.22
N THR A 61 -7.13 -1.96 9.07
CA THR A 61 -7.80 -2.09 7.77
C THR A 61 -7.79 -0.77 7.01
N ALA A 62 -8.03 0.35 7.68
CA ALA A 62 -8.01 1.67 7.05
C ALA A 62 -6.60 2.09 6.61
N ILE A 63 -5.57 1.74 7.39
CA ILE A 63 -4.17 1.91 6.97
C ILE A 63 -3.93 1.12 5.69
N MET A 64 -4.27 -0.17 5.65
CA MET A 64 -4.08 -0.99 4.44
C MET A 64 -4.80 -0.42 3.21
N LYS A 65 -6.05 0.03 3.37
CA LYS A 65 -6.79 0.71 2.29
C LYS A 65 -6.05 1.96 1.80
N ARG A 66 -5.49 2.75 2.72
CA ARG A 66 -4.70 3.93 2.37
C ARG A 66 -3.40 3.59 1.64
N LEU A 67 -2.66 2.58 2.09
CA LEU A 67 -1.42 2.16 1.42
C LEU A 67 -1.69 1.69 -0.02
N LEU A 68 -2.77 0.94 -0.23
CA LEU A 68 -3.20 0.51 -1.56
C LEU A 68 -3.70 1.67 -2.42
N ALA A 69 -4.47 2.60 -1.84
CA ALA A 69 -4.93 3.80 -2.55
C ALA A 69 -3.75 4.67 -3.03
N GLN A 70 -2.72 4.85 -2.20
CA GLN A 70 -1.49 5.53 -2.60
C GLN A 70 -0.82 4.83 -3.79
N LEU A 71 -0.70 3.50 -3.77
CA LEU A 71 -0.17 2.76 -4.92
C LEU A 71 -1.01 2.95 -6.19
N VAL A 72 -2.34 3.03 -6.07
CA VAL A 72 -3.23 3.32 -7.20
C VAL A 72 -2.98 4.72 -7.77
N GLU A 73 -2.80 5.72 -6.91
CA GLU A 73 -2.47 7.09 -7.32
C GLU A 73 -1.10 7.13 -8.01
N ASP A 74 -0.09 6.51 -7.39
CA ASP A 74 1.28 6.43 -7.90
C ASP A 74 1.37 5.73 -9.27
N ALA A 75 0.47 4.77 -9.54
CA ALA A 75 0.38 4.10 -10.83
C ALA A 75 -0.04 5.05 -11.96
N GLY A 76 -0.78 6.12 -11.67
CA GLY A 76 -1.23 7.09 -12.68
C GLY A 76 -0.12 7.93 -13.30
N GLU A 77 1.07 7.97 -12.67
CA GLU A 77 2.18 8.83 -13.05
C GLU A 77 3.39 8.05 -13.60
N ARG A 78 3.26 6.72 -13.77
CA ARG A 78 4.38 5.81 -14.01
C ARG A 78 4.08 4.82 -15.13
N ASP A 79 5.12 4.34 -15.79
CA ASP A 79 5.02 3.12 -16.60
C ASP A 79 5.01 1.87 -15.71
N LEU A 80 4.70 0.70 -16.29
CA LEU A 80 4.62 -0.57 -15.56
C LEU A 80 5.91 -0.91 -14.79
N PHE A 81 7.07 -0.67 -15.38
CA PHE A 81 8.36 -1.04 -14.80
C PHE A 81 8.75 -0.10 -13.64
N ALA A 82 8.55 1.21 -13.84
CA ALA A 82 8.74 2.22 -12.80
C ALA A 82 7.77 2.01 -11.64
N PHE A 83 6.53 1.60 -11.93
CA PHE A 83 5.54 1.27 -10.91
C PHE A 83 5.97 0.07 -10.06
N PHE A 84 6.49 -1.01 -10.67
CA PHE A 84 7.01 -2.16 -9.94
C PHE A 84 8.14 -1.76 -8.97
N GLY A 85 9.11 -0.99 -9.44
CA GLY A 85 10.21 -0.52 -8.59
C GLY A 85 9.70 0.31 -7.39
N HIS A 86 8.77 1.22 -7.65
CA HIS A 86 8.14 2.04 -6.62
C HIS A 86 7.34 1.22 -5.61
N ALA A 87 6.51 0.29 -6.06
CA ALA A 87 5.69 -0.55 -5.19
C ALA A 87 6.56 -1.42 -4.25
N VAL A 88 7.67 -1.97 -4.75
CA VAL A 88 8.60 -2.76 -3.95
C VAL A 88 9.32 -1.90 -2.91
N ALA A 89 9.77 -0.71 -3.29
CA ALA A 89 10.39 0.25 -2.35
C ALA A 89 9.41 0.68 -1.24
N GLN A 90 8.15 0.95 -1.61
CA GLN A 90 7.09 1.28 -0.65
C GLN A 90 6.80 0.11 0.30
N ALA A 91 6.79 -1.13 -0.21
CA ALA A 91 6.63 -2.33 0.63
C ALA A 91 7.76 -2.44 1.65
N ALA A 92 9.01 -2.27 1.23
CA ALA A 92 10.17 -2.28 2.14
C ALA A 92 10.06 -1.19 3.23
N ALA A 93 9.74 0.05 2.83
CA ALA A 93 9.60 1.18 3.76
C ALA A 93 8.48 0.98 4.79
N LYS A 94 7.43 0.23 4.42
CA LYS A 94 6.24 -0.01 5.25
C LYS A 94 6.27 -1.36 5.96
N LYS A 95 7.39 -2.09 5.93
CA LYS A 95 7.56 -3.42 6.54
C LYS A 95 7.07 -3.51 7.98
N ALA A 96 7.45 -2.57 8.83
CA ALA A 96 7.06 -2.57 10.24
C ALA A 96 5.53 -2.49 10.44
N ALA A 97 4.84 -1.70 9.61
CA ALA A 97 3.38 -1.64 9.63
C ALA A 97 2.78 -2.96 9.14
N VAL A 98 3.31 -3.55 8.07
CA VAL A 98 2.81 -4.83 7.51
C VAL A 98 3.04 -6.02 8.44
N ASP A 99 4.21 -6.11 9.08
CA ASP A 99 4.52 -7.16 10.06
C ASP A 99 3.58 -7.10 11.26
N LEU A 100 3.19 -5.91 11.70
CA LEU A 100 2.21 -5.76 12.77
C LEU A 100 0.85 -6.33 12.38
N LEU A 101 0.42 -6.10 11.14
CA LEU A 101 -0.82 -6.65 10.62
C LEU A 101 -0.73 -8.18 10.59
N ALA A 102 0.35 -8.73 10.05
CA ALA A 102 0.57 -10.17 9.99
C ALA A 102 0.62 -10.82 11.38
N GLY A 103 1.25 -10.16 12.37
CA GLY A 103 1.37 -10.64 13.74
C GLY A 103 0.12 -10.45 14.60
N SER A 104 -0.87 -9.69 14.15
CA SER A 104 -2.11 -9.44 14.89
C SER A 104 -3.09 -10.62 14.88
N GLY A 105 -2.89 -11.59 13.97
CA GLY A 105 -3.85 -12.68 13.74
C GLY A 105 -5.16 -12.24 13.08
N ILE A 106 -5.26 -10.97 12.68
CA ILE A 106 -6.44 -10.39 12.02
C ILE A 106 -6.38 -10.70 10.53
N ASP A 107 -7.46 -11.29 10.01
CA ASP A 107 -7.66 -11.45 8.57
C ASP A 107 -8.14 -10.12 7.96
N ILE A 108 -7.19 -9.28 7.55
CA ILE A 108 -7.49 -7.98 6.94
C ILE A 108 -7.92 -8.18 5.50
N ARG A 109 -9.22 -8.00 5.26
CA ARG A 109 -9.81 -8.11 3.93
C ARG A 109 -10.07 -6.73 3.32
N VAL A 110 -9.40 -6.45 2.21
CA VAL A 110 -9.52 -5.20 1.45
C VAL A 110 -9.78 -5.47 -0.05
N PRO A 111 -10.81 -6.25 -0.39
CA PRO A 111 -11.05 -6.71 -1.78
C PRO A 111 -11.22 -5.54 -2.76
N ASP A 112 -11.97 -4.50 -2.37
CA ASP A 112 -12.20 -3.34 -3.25
C ASP A 112 -10.90 -2.59 -3.55
N ALA A 113 -10.04 -2.39 -2.54
CA ALA A 113 -8.77 -1.69 -2.71
C ALA A 113 -7.78 -2.50 -3.55
N LEU A 114 -7.77 -3.83 -3.39
CA LEU A 114 -7.00 -4.72 -4.27
C LEU A 114 -7.54 -4.74 -5.70
N GLY A 115 -8.87 -4.66 -5.87
CA GLY A 115 -9.50 -4.51 -7.18
C GLY A 115 -9.03 -3.24 -7.89
N HIS A 116 -9.07 -2.10 -7.20
CA HIS A 116 -8.58 -0.83 -7.76
C HIS A 116 -7.10 -0.87 -8.14
N LEU A 117 -6.26 -1.53 -7.32
CA LEU A 117 -4.85 -1.74 -7.66
C LEU A 117 -4.69 -2.63 -8.89
N SER A 118 -5.44 -3.73 -8.96
CA SER A 118 -5.45 -4.63 -10.13
C SER A 118 -5.87 -3.89 -11.40
N ASP A 119 -6.88 -3.03 -11.33
CA ASP A 119 -7.32 -2.22 -12.48
C ASP A 119 -6.25 -1.23 -12.91
N ALA A 120 -5.54 -0.60 -11.97
CA ALA A 120 -4.44 0.32 -12.26
C ALA A 120 -3.28 -0.41 -12.95
N VAL A 121 -2.85 -1.55 -12.41
CA VAL A 121 -1.80 -2.39 -13.00
C VAL A 121 -2.23 -2.92 -14.37
N GLY A 122 -3.51 -3.27 -14.54
CA GLY A 122 -4.08 -3.68 -15.83
C GLY A 122 -3.92 -2.61 -16.91
N ARG A 123 -4.20 -1.34 -16.59
CA ARG A 123 -3.98 -0.22 -17.52
C ARG A 123 -2.51 -0.06 -17.90
N LEU A 124 -1.60 -0.15 -16.92
CA LEU A 124 -0.16 -0.07 -17.18
C LEU A 124 0.35 -1.22 -18.04
N LEU A 125 -0.19 -2.43 -17.84
CA LEU A 125 0.12 -3.59 -18.67
C LEU A 125 -0.32 -3.37 -20.11
N THR A 126 -1.57 -2.94 -20.35
CA THR A 126 -2.06 -2.63 -21.70
C THR A 126 -1.18 -1.60 -22.38
N GLN A 127 -0.84 -0.50 -21.69
CA GLN A 127 0.04 0.54 -22.23
C GLN A 127 1.44 0.01 -22.59
N ALA A 128 2.02 -0.83 -21.73
CA ALA A 128 3.32 -1.43 -21.98
C ALA A 128 3.29 -2.42 -23.15
N GLN A 129 2.19 -3.15 -23.34
CA GLN A 129 1.98 -4.04 -24.49
C GLN A 129 1.82 -3.26 -25.80
N ASP A 130 1.00 -2.20 -25.79
CA ASP A 130 0.80 -1.32 -26.96
C ASP A 130 2.11 -0.64 -27.38
N ALA A 131 2.99 -0.33 -26.43
CA ALA A 131 4.33 0.21 -26.68
C ALA A 131 5.37 -0.85 -27.10
N GLY A 132 5.02 -2.14 -27.16
CA GLY A 132 5.95 -3.23 -27.45
C GLY A 132 6.99 -3.48 -26.35
N ALA A 133 6.77 -2.93 -25.16
CA ALA A 133 7.68 -3.05 -24.01
C ALA A 133 7.42 -4.32 -23.18
N VAL A 134 6.28 -4.97 -23.36
CA VAL A 134 5.89 -6.24 -22.73
C VAL A 134 5.22 -7.13 -23.78
N ALA A 135 5.47 -8.44 -23.75
CA ALA A 135 4.87 -9.38 -24.69
C ALA A 135 3.33 -9.44 -24.53
N ALA A 136 2.61 -9.53 -25.65
CA ALA A 136 1.15 -9.61 -25.68
C ALA A 136 0.57 -10.89 -25.03
N SER A 137 1.40 -11.92 -24.85
CA SER A 137 1.03 -13.16 -24.16
C SER A 137 0.95 -13.01 -22.64
N VAL A 138 1.61 -11.98 -22.07
CA VAL A 138 1.61 -11.73 -20.62
C VAL A 138 0.22 -11.29 -20.15
N ARG A 139 -0.27 -11.91 -19.08
CA ARG A 139 -1.61 -11.68 -18.53
C ARG A 139 -1.56 -11.00 -17.17
N LEU A 140 -2.58 -10.21 -16.87
CA LEU A 140 -2.69 -9.50 -15.59
C LEU A 140 -2.52 -10.39 -14.34
N PRO A 141 -3.08 -11.62 -14.25
CA PRO A 141 -2.86 -12.48 -13.08
C PRO A 141 -1.38 -12.81 -12.84
N GLU A 142 -0.59 -12.99 -13.90
CA GLU A 142 0.85 -13.28 -13.80
C GLU A 142 1.61 -12.04 -13.31
N VAL A 143 1.27 -10.87 -13.85
CA VAL A 143 1.84 -9.58 -13.43
C VAL A 143 1.53 -9.29 -11.96
N MET A 144 0.28 -9.51 -11.53
CA MET A 144 -0.11 -9.34 -10.13
C MET A 144 0.59 -10.33 -9.21
N ALA A 145 0.75 -11.59 -9.62
CA ALA A 145 1.49 -12.59 -8.85
C ALA A 145 2.96 -12.22 -8.70
N LEU A 146 3.60 -11.72 -9.77
CA LEU A 146 4.97 -11.22 -9.73
C LEU A 146 5.10 -10.01 -8.82
N LEU A 147 4.23 -9.01 -8.96
CA LEU A 147 4.22 -7.82 -8.11
C LEU A 147 4.06 -8.20 -6.63
N ALA A 148 3.10 -9.06 -6.31
CA ALA A 148 2.87 -9.54 -4.95
C ALA A 148 4.12 -10.26 -4.41
N SER A 149 4.72 -11.15 -5.19
CA SER A 149 5.92 -11.91 -4.81
C SER A 149 7.13 -11.01 -4.54
N LEU A 150 7.35 -9.99 -5.38
CA LEU A 150 8.43 -9.02 -5.21
C LEU A 150 8.21 -8.16 -3.95
N CYS A 151 6.98 -7.68 -3.72
CA CYS A 151 6.63 -6.96 -2.50
C CYS A 151 6.83 -7.84 -1.26
N GLN A 152 6.42 -9.11 -1.30
CA GLN A 152 6.65 -10.07 -0.22
C GLN A 152 8.14 -10.32 0.04
N GLY A 153 8.94 -10.43 -1.03
CA GLY A 153 10.39 -10.54 -0.95
C GLY A 153 11.03 -9.34 -0.27
N ALA A 154 10.60 -8.12 -0.61
CA ALA A 154 11.06 -6.91 0.06
C ALA A 154 10.59 -6.81 1.53
N LEU A 155 9.40 -7.32 1.83
CA LEU A 155 8.86 -7.34 3.20
C LEU A 155 9.59 -8.33 4.12
N HIS A 156 10.02 -9.49 3.64
CA HIS A 156 10.52 -10.57 4.51
C HIS A 156 11.95 -11.04 4.21
N GLY A 157 12.48 -10.73 3.02
CA GLY A 157 13.71 -11.31 2.50
C GLY A 157 14.99 -10.53 2.78
N GLY A 158 14.92 -9.38 3.45
CA GLY A 158 16.11 -8.55 3.73
C GLY A 158 16.83 -8.10 2.46
N TRP A 159 16.09 -7.81 1.39
CA TRP A 159 16.66 -7.37 0.13
C TRP A 159 17.39 -6.04 0.32
N ASP A 160 18.67 -6.01 -0.01
CA ASP A 160 19.37 -4.75 -0.22
C ASP A 160 18.97 -4.14 -1.57
N ASP A 161 19.29 -2.86 -1.76
CA ASP A 161 18.95 -2.12 -2.97
C ASP A 161 19.49 -2.83 -4.24
N HIS A 162 20.62 -3.53 -4.13
CA HIS A 162 21.24 -4.23 -5.25
C HIS A 162 20.44 -5.47 -5.65
N LEU A 163 20.06 -6.33 -4.70
CA LEU A 163 19.26 -7.51 -4.95
C LEU A 163 17.88 -7.14 -5.48
N GLN A 164 17.27 -6.08 -4.93
CA GLN A 164 16.00 -5.55 -5.42
C GLN A 164 16.12 -5.11 -6.89
N ALA A 165 17.12 -4.28 -7.22
CA ALA A 165 17.33 -3.81 -8.59
C ALA A 165 17.62 -4.97 -9.57
N ARG A 166 18.45 -5.94 -9.15
CA ARG A 166 18.80 -7.11 -9.96
C ARG A 166 17.59 -8.01 -10.22
N THR A 167 16.75 -8.24 -9.21
CA THR A 167 15.57 -9.10 -9.34
C THR A 167 14.54 -8.46 -10.26
N LEU A 168 14.29 -7.16 -10.11
CA LEU A 168 13.42 -6.40 -11.01
C LEU A 168 13.93 -6.46 -12.46
N ALA A 169 15.23 -6.30 -12.69
CA ALA A 169 15.81 -6.39 -14.03
C ALA A 169 15.60 -7.78 -14.67
N VAL A 170 15.71 -8.87 -13.89
CA VAL A 170 15.45 -10.23 -14.39
C VAL A 170 13.98 -10.42 -14.76
N VAL A 171 13.07 -9.98 -13.88
CA VAL A 171 11.62 -10.06 -14.16
C VAL A 171 11.29 -9.26 -15.42
N PHE A 172 11.81 -8.04 -15.55
CA PHE A 172 11.52 -7.16 -16.69
C PHE A 172 12.09 -7.69 -18.00
N ALA A 173 13.28 -8.31 -17.97
CA ALA A 173 13.83 -9.00 -19.13
C ALA A 173 12.94 -10.17 -19.57
N GLY A 174 12.39 -10.93 -18.62
CA GLY A 174 11.45 -12.02 -18.91
C GLY A 174 10.13 -11.55 -19.51
N LEU A 175 9.61 -10.38 -19.08
CA LEU A 175 8.34 -9.82 -19.57
C LEU A 175 8.43 -9.24 -20.98
N LYS A 176 9.62 -8.79 -21.41
CA LYS A 176 9.84 -8.23 -22.74
C LYS A 176 9.69 -9.25 -23.87
N GLY A 177 9.79 -10.54 -23.55
CA GLY A 177 9.82 -11.62 -24.54
C GLY A 177 11.14 -11.65 -25.32
N CYS A 178 11.60 -12.87 -25.63
CA CYS A 178 12.65 -13.10 -26.62
C CYS A 178 12.15 -12.82 -28.04
#